data_AF-A0A1G8Y182-F1
#
_entry.id   AF-A0A1G8Y182-F1
#
_cell.length_a   1.000
_cell.length_b   1.000
_cell.length_c   1.000
_cell.angle_alpha   90.00
_cell.angle_beta   90.00
_cell.angle_gamma   90.00
#
_symmetry.space_group_name_H-M   'P 1'
#
loop_
_entity.id
_entity.type
_entity.pdbx_description
1 polymer ?
#
loop_
_entity_poly.entity_id
_entity_poly.type
_entity_poly.pdbx_seq_one_letter_code
_entity_poly.pdbx_strand_id
1 'polypeptide(L)'
;MTIKDKTRKIIWSKSGNRCAICKTLLVHKIDEANSDFIVGEECHILSSKENGPRGKIESLPDFNIPENLILLCANHHKMIDDFPETFTLEILTDLKRNHEKWVENAIEKDLRSFLESVNNVQVLDEITTHNELRNIIPNSHFYFFDLSSITDQDLSINISEFFDDVRDLIDIYSDIEISNYQRYLIRCENQIKEFNKKGIKIFGKGLIRKYTFLNIPESDYKIAMFVAFDPSINPQSIQENKLTVKLPEDFNPMG
;
A
#
# COMPACT_ATOMS: atom_id res chain seq x y z
N MET A 1 -14.74 34.22 16.05
CA MET A 1 -13.63 34.42 15.09
C MET A 1 -13.75 33.34 14.03
N THR A 2 -13.70 33.69 12.75
CA THR A 2 -13.96 32.75 11.63
C THR A 2 -12.74 31.86 11.37
N ILE A 3 -12.95 30.59 11.02
CA ILE A 3 -11.89 29.67 10.58
C ILE A 3 -11.27 30.23 9.29
N LYS A 4 -9.95 30.41 9.26
CA LYS A 4 -9.22 30.97 8.11
C LYS A 4 -9.17 29.96 6.96
N ASP A 5 -9.16 30.44 5.72
CA ASP A 5 -9.08 29.58 4.52
C ASP A 5 -7.87 28.64 4.52
N LYS A 6 -6.73 29.07 5.07
CA LYS A 6 -5.56 28.19 5.26
C LYS A 6 -5.91 26.98 6.14
N THR A 7 -6.57 27.20 7.26
CA THR A 7 -7.03 26.13 8.16
C THR A 7 -8.04 25.23 7.46
N ARG A 8 -9.01 25.82 6.73
CA ARG A 8 -10.00 25.06 5.95
C ARG A 8 -9.32 24.13 4.94
N LYS A 9 -8.39 24.65 4.14
CA LYS A 9 -7.62 23.85 3.17
C LYS A 9 -6.91 22.67 3.84
N ILE A 10 -6.31 22.88 5.01
CA ILE A 10 -5.62 21.82 5.75
C ILE A 10 -6.61 20.73 6.18
N ILE A 11 -7.69 21.09 6.88
CA ILE A 11 -8.62 20.09 7.44
C ILE A 11 -9.40 19.35 6.33
N TRP A 12 -9.85 20.06 5.29
CA TRP A 12 -10.57 19.45 4.17
C TRP A 12 -9.68 18.52 3.36
N SER A 13 -8.41 18.89 3.15
CA SER A 13 -7.42 18.04 2.48
C SER A 13 -7.14 16.77 3.29
N LYS A 14 -6.81 16.92 4.59
CA LYS A 14 -6.52 15.78 5.47
C LYS A 14 -7.71 14.83 5.66
N SER A 15 -8.94 15.35 5.57
CA SER A 15 -10.16 14.55 5.68
C SER A 15 -10.61 13.92 4.35
N GLY A 16 -9.97 14.24 3.23
CA GLY A 16 -10.27 13.62 1.93
C GLY A 16 -11.71 13.79 1.45
N ASN A 17 -12.36 14.92 1.75
CA ASN A 17 -13.78 15.15 1.49
C ASN A 17 -14.70 14.05 2.10
N ARG A 18 -14.33 13.47 3.24
CA ARG A 18 -15.10 12.43 3.94
C ARG A 18 -15.38 12.80 5.38
N CYS A 19 -16.55 12.41 5.88
CA CYS A 19 -16.87 12.52 7.30
C CYS A 19 -15.93 11.63 8.12
N ALA A 20 -15.34 12.17 9.19
CA ALA A 20 -14.44 11.40 10.05
C ALA A 20 -15.11 10.20 10.75
N ILE A 21 -16.44 10.18 10.87
CA ILE A 21 -17.19 9.06 11.45
C ILE A 21 -17.69 8.10 10.37
N CYS A 22 -18.67 8.50 9.54
CA CYS A 22 -19.31 7.55 8.61
C CYS A 22 -18.66 7.45 7.23
N LYS A 23 -17.59 8.19 6.95
CA LYS A 23 -16.89 8.20 5.66
C LYS A 23 -17.78 8.56 4.45
N THR A 24 -18.93 9.21 4.67
CA THR A 24 -19.73 9.77 3.57
C THR A 24 -19.03 10.97 2.93
N LEU A 25 -19.29 11.22 1.65
CA LEU A 25 -18.90 12.44 0.95
C LEU A 25 -19.44 13.68 1.68
N LEU A 26 -18.65 14.75 1.71
CA LEU A 26 -19.01 16.01 2.36
C LEU A 26 -19.34 17.13 1.39
N VAL A 27 -18.84 17.03 0.16
CA VAL A 27 -19.22 17.83 -0.99
C VAL A 27 -19.83 16.88 -2.01
N HIS A 28 -21.06 17.18 -2.40
CA HIS A 28 -21.83 16.47 -3.41
C HIS A 28 -22.02 17.36 -4.63
N LYS A 29 -21.98 16.75 -5.81
CA LYS A 29 -22.29 17.44 -7.06
C LYS A 29 -23.77 17.26 -7.39
N ILE A 30 -24.43 18.34 -7.79
CA ILE A 30 -25.79 18.30 -8.36
C ILE A 30 -25.64 18.51 -9.86
N ASP A 31 -25.68 17.42 -10.63
CA ASP A 31 -25.40 17.46 -12.07
C ASP A 31 -26.38 18.36 -12.83
N GLU A 32 -27.68 18.34 -12.47
CA GLU A 32 -28.72 19.15 -13.11
C GLU A 32 -28.54 20.66 -12.91
N ALA A 33 -27.97 21.07 -11.77
CA ALA A 33 -27.77 22.48 -11.41
C ALA A 33 -26.34 22.97 -11.70
N ASN A 34 -25.44 22.07 -12.13
CA ASN A 34 -24.00 22.30 -12.26
C ASN A 34 -23.41 23.03 -11.04
N SER A 35 -23.85 22.63 -9.84
CA SER A 35 -23.50 23.27 -8.57
C SER A 35 -23.08 22.25 -7.53
N ASP A 36 -22.17 22.65 -6.65
CA ASP A 36 -21.73 21.85 -5.51
C ASP A 36 -22.59 22.15 -4.28
N PHE A 37 -22.90 21.09 -3.53
CA PHE A 37 -23.62 21.17 -2.26
C PHE A 37 -22.75 20.59 -1.14
N ILE A 38 -22.53 21.39 -0.09
CA ILE A 38 -21.65 21.05 1.03
C ILE A 38 -22.49 20.63 2.24
N VAL A 39 -22.35 19.38 2.66
CA VAL A 39 -22.93 18.83 3.91
C VAL A 39 -21.89 18.70 5.03
N GLY A 40 -20.63 18.96 4.71
CA GLY A 40 -19.53 18.94 5.65
C GLY A 40 -19.46 20.17 6.53
N GLU A 41 -19.17 19.95 7.81
CA GLU A 41 -19.08 20.97 8.83
C GLU A 41 -17.74 20.89 9.55
N GLU A 42 -17.18 22.06 9.82
CA GLU A 42 -15.88 22.28 10.45
C GLU A 42 -16.10 22.33 11.97
N CYS A 43 -16.00 21.16 12.62
CA CYS A 43 -16.46 20.97 13.99
C CYS A 43 -15.31 21.19 14.96
N HIS A 44 -15.53 21.98 16.01
CA HIS A 44 -14.56 22.13 17.09
C HIS A 44 -14.57 20.91 18.01
N ILE A 45 -13.39 20.34 18.27
CA ILE A 45 -13.22 19.29 19.28
C ILE A 45 -13.42 19.90 20.68
N LEU A 46 -12.73 21.00 20.97
CA LEU A 46 -12.94 21.83 22.16
C LEU A 46 -13.72 23.09 21.81
N SER A 47 -14.84 23.32 22.51
CA SER A 47 -15.62 24.54 22.34
C SER A 47 -14.90 25.77 22.89
N SER A 48 -15.04 26.89 22.17
CA SER A 48 -14.60 28.21 22.63
C SER A 48 -15.56 28.86 23.64
N LYS A 49 -16.76 28.29 23.81
CA LYS A 49 -17.77 28.80 24.75
C LYS A 49 -17.60 28.11 26.11
N GLU A 50 -17.71 28.89 27.18
CA GLU A 50 -17.56 28.41 28.55
C GLU A 50 -18.54 27.30 28.91
N ASN A 51 -19.80 27.41 28.47
CA ASN A 51 -20.84 26.38 28.63
C ASN A 51 -21.02 25.55 27.35
N GLY A 52 -20.02 25.53 26.46
CA GLY A 52 -20.05 24.75 25.24
C GLY A 52 -19.65 23.30 25.46
N PRO A 53 -19.99 22.38 24.53
CA PRO A 53 -19.53 21.00 24.57
C PRO A 53 -18.01 20.90 24.79
N ARG A 54 -17.59 20.17 25.83
CA ARG A 54 -16.17 19.97 26.18
C ARG A 54 -15.42 21.28 26.48
N GLY A 55 -16.13 22.33 26.88
CA GLY A 55 -15.55 23.62 27.26
C GLY A 55 -14.75 23.55 28.58
N LYS A 56 -13.49 24.03 28.52
CA LYS A 56 -12.46 24.21 29.58
C LYS A 56 -11.73 22.96 30.14
N ILE A 57 -10.57 22.66 29.52
CA ILE A 57 -9.30 22.34 30.19
C ILE A 57 -8.26 23.29 29.55
N GLU A 58 -7.66 24.18 30.36
CA GLU A 58 -6.65 25.22 30.05
C GLU A 58 -6.44 25.65 28.58
N SER A 59 -6.93 26.87 28.32
CA SER A 59 -7.12 27.58 27.05
C SER A 59 -6.07 27.38 25.96
N LEU A 60 -6.51 26.80 24.83
CA LEU A 60 -5.83 26.98 23.55
C LEU A 60 -5.76 28.48 23.22
N PRO A 61 -4.61 28.98 22.71
CA PRO A 61 -4.48 30.37 22.27
C PRO A 61 -5.37 30.69 21.06
N ASP A 62 -5.71 29.68 20.25
CA ASP A 62 -6.67 29.77 19.15
C ASP A 62 -7.45 28.45 19.03
N PHE A 63 -8.78 28.53 19.00
CA PHE A 63 -9.66 27.37 18.83
C PHE A 63 -9.83 26.97 17.36
N ASN A 64 -9.48 27.84 16.41
CA ASN A 64 -9.60 27.62 14.97
C ASN A 64 -8.32 27.04 14.34
N ILE A 65 -7.57 26.26 15.11
CA ILE A 65 -6.38 25.54 14.64
C ILE A 65 -6.77 24.17 14.05
N PRO A 66 -6.05 23.66 13.04
CA PRO A 66 -6.33 22.36 12.44
C PRO A 66 -6.40 21.20 13.44
N GLU A 67 -5.63 21.28 14.53
CA GLU A 67 -5.53 20.26 15.57
C GLU A 67 -6.82 20.17 16.39
N ASN A 68 -7.54 21.28 16.56
CA ASN A 68 -8.79 21.37 17.32
C ASN A 68 -10.04 21.21 16.43
N LEU A 69 -9.87 20.92 15.14
CA LEU A 69 -10.96 20.82 14.18
C LEU A 69 -11.07 19.40 13.62
N ILE A 70 -12.27 18.85 13.63
CA ILE A 70 -12.62 17.60 12.97
C ILE A 70 -13.69 17.86 11.92
N LEU A 71 -13.58 17.22 10.75
CA LEU A 71 -14.53 17.42 9.67
C LEU A 71 -15.58 16.31 9.68
N LEU A 72 -16.85 16.69 9.82
CA LEU A 72 -17.98 15.76 9.94
C LEU A 72 -19.11 16.15 8.99
N CYS A 73 -20.06 15.24 8.71
CA CYS A 73 -21.32 15.66 8.12
C CYS A 73 -22.24 16.25 9.20
N ALA A 74 -23.21 17.08 8.81
CA ALA A 74 -24.13 17.75 9.72
C ALA A 74 -24.79 16.81 10.77
N ASN A 75 -25.14 15.57 10.37
CA ASN A 75 -25.72 14.59 11.30
C ASN A 75 -24.76 14.22 12.44
N HIS A 76 -23.50 13.93 12.10
CA HIS A 76 -22.52 13.54 13.10
C HIS A 76 -21.99 14.73 13.89
N HIS A 77 -21.94 15.93 13.30
CA HIS A 77 -21.63 17.14 14.06
C HIS A 77 -22.67 17.35 15.17
N LYS A 78 -23.96 17.34 14.82
CA LYS A 78 -25.04 17.44 15.81
C LYS A 78 -24.93 16.36 16.89
N MET A 79 -24.67 15.12 16.49
CA MET A 79 -24.51 14.01 17.43
C MET A 79 -23.37 14.23 18.43
N ILE A 80 -22.19 14.67 17.99
CA ILE A 80 -21.07 14.88 18.93
C ILE A 80 -21.32 16.06 19.88
N ASP A 81 -22.09 17.05 19.46
CA ASP A 81 -22.45 18.20 20.29
C ASP A 81 -23.54 17.89 21.30
N ASP A 82 -24.51 17.04 20.94
CA ASP A 82 -25.60 16.62 21.83
C ASP A 82 -25.14 15.60 22.89
N PHE A 83 -24.04 14.86 22.64
CA PHE A 83 -23.53 13.82 23.54
C PHE A 83 -22.06 14.01 23.95
N PRO A 84 -21.68 15.12 24.61
CA PRO A 84 -20.29 15.45 24.93
C PRO A 84 -19.61 14.47 25.91
N GLU A 85 -20.39 13.81 26.76
CA GLU A 85 -19.88 12.78 27.69
C GLU A 85 -19.49 11.48 26.97
N THR A 86 -20.11 11.20 25.82
CA THR A 86 -19.78 10.03 24.99
C THR A 86 -18.65 10.35 24.01
N PHE A 87 -18.70 11.54 23.41
CA PHE A 87 -17.68 12.02 22.48
C PHE A 87 -16.72 12.95 23.21
N THR A 88 -15.88 12.37 24.07
CA THR A 88 -14.88 13.11 24.85
C THR A 88 -13.78 13.69 23.96
N LEU A 89 -12.97 14.59 24.51
CA LEU A 89 -11.78 15.15 23.83
C LEU A 89 -10.87 14.05 23.26
N GLU A 90 -10.57 13.04 24.08
CA GLU A 90 -9.70 11.93 23.69
C GLU A 90 -10.28 11.14 22.52
N ILE A 91 -11.56 10.79 22.59
CA ILE A 91 -12.26 10.04 21.55
C ILE A 91 -12.28 10.81 20.23
N LEU A 92 -12.60 12.10 20.25
CA LEU A 92 -12.64 12.93 19.04
C LEU A 92 -11.24 13.14 18.43
N THR A 93 -10.22 13.27 19.28
CA THR A 93 -8.82 13.37 18.83
C THR A 93 -8.38 12.08 18.13
N ASP A 94 -8.74 10.93 18.70
CA ASP A 94 -8.45 9.63 18.11
C ASP A 94 -9.21 9.38 16.82
N LEU A 95 -10.50 9.73 16.78
CA LEU A 95 -11.32 9.65 15.56
C LEU A 95 -10.72 10.48 14.43
N LYS A 96 -10.30 11.72 14.72
CA LYS A 96 -9.60 12.58 13.77
C LYS A 96 -8.32 11.90 13.27
N ARG A 97 -7.42 11.53 14.17
CA ARG A 97 -6.12 10.93 13.83
C ARG A 97 -6.27 9.67 12.98
N ASN A 98 -7.16 8.76 13.39
CA ASN A 98 -7.40 7.51 12.67
C ASN A 98 -8.02 7.77 11.30
N HIS A 99 -8.90 8.76 11.18
CA HIS A 99 -9.48 9.13 9.90
C HIS A 99 -8.45 9.72 8.93
N GLU A 100 -7.64 10.69 9.38
CA GLU A 100 -6.63 11.34 8.54
C GLU A 100 -5.59 10.32 8.05
N LYS A 101 -5.15 9.41 8.93
CA LYS A 101 -4.25 8.30 8.55
C LYS A 101 -4.90 7.35 7.54
N TRP A 102 -6.20 7.08 7.66
CA TRP A 102 -6.93 6.28 6.68
C TRP A 102 -6.97 6.95 5.29
N VAL A 103 -7.18 8.28 5.24
CA VAL A 103 -7.17 9.05 3.99
C VAL A 103 -5.78 9.00 3.34
N GLU A 104 -4.73 9.28 4.12
CA GLU A 104 -3.34 9.25 3.66
C GLU A 104 -2.99 7.89 3.05
N ASN A 105 -3.25 6.80 3.78
CA ASN A 105 -3.01 5.45 3.30
C ASN A 105 -3.81 5.11 2.02
N ALA A 106 -5.05 5.58 1.91
CA ALA A 106 -5.88 5.33 0.72
C ALA A 106 -5.31 6.02 -0.52
N ILE A 107 -4.87 7.28 -0.38
CA ILE A 107 -4.25 8.05 -1.47
C ILE A 107 -2.91 7.42 -1.88
N GLU A 108 -2.07 7.04 -0.91
CA GLU A 108 -0.79 6.39 -1.21
C GLU A 108 -0.97 5.05 -1.92
N LYS A 109 -1.95 4.24 -1.48
CA LYS A 109 -2.25 2.97 -2.12
C LYS A 109 -2.71 3.16 -3.57
N ASP A 110 -3.63 4.10 -3.79
CA ASP A 110 -4.17 4.37 -5.13
C ASP A 110 -3.09 4.93 -6.06
N LEU A 111 -2.25 5.84 -5.56
CA LEU A 111 -1.11 6.37 -6.30
C LEU A 111 -0.11 5.27 -6.66
N ARG A 112 0.21 4.36 -5.73
CA ARG A 112 1.07 3.21 -6.01
C ARG A 112 0.45 2.32 -7.08
N SER A 113 -0.82 1.93 -6.94
CA SER A 113 -1.51 1.11 -7.94
C SER A 113 -1.59 1.79 -9.31
N PHE A 114 -1.83 3.11 -9.35
CA PHE A 114 -1.81 3.88 -10.58
C PHE A 114 -0.42 3.90 -11.23
N LEU A 115 0.63 4.20 -10.46
CA LEU A 115 2.01 4.20 -10.97
C LEU A 115 2.44 2.80 -11.45
N GLU A 116 2.05 1.73 -10.75
CA GLU A 116 2.26 0.34 -11.18
C GLU A 116 1.54 0.06 -12.51
N SER A 117 0.31 0.58 -12.69
CA SER A 117 -0.49 0.38 -13.90
C SER A 117 0.01 1.15 -15.13
N VAL A 118 0.50 2.38 -14.95
CA VAL A 118 0.87 3.27 -16.07
C VAL A 118 2.31 3.04 -16.53
N ASN A 119 3.23 2.80 -15.60
CA ASN A 119 4.66 2.70 -15.92
C ASN A 119 5.16 1.26 -16.02
N ASN A 120 4.28 0.28 -15.83
CA ASN A 120 4.61 -1.13 -15.69
C ASN A 120 5.70 -1.39 -14.62
N VAL A 121 5.71 -0.54 -13.58
CA VAL A 121 6.67 -0.61 -12.48
C VAL A 121 6.16 -1.61 -11.45
N GLN A 122 7.06 -2.39 -10.88
CA GLN A 122 6.78 -3.32 -9.80
C GLN A 122 7.74 -3.07 -8.64
N VAL A 123 7.19 -3.11 -7.44
CA VAL A 123 7.95 -3.07 -6.19
C VAL A 123 7.99 -4.48 -5.62
N LEU A 124 9.18 -5.06 -5.49
CA LEU A 124 9.41 -6.41 -4.98
C LEU A 124 9.94 -6.35 -3.55
N ASP A 125 9.60 -7.35 -2.75
CA ASP A 125 10.12 -7.53 -1.40
C ASP A 125 11.41 -8.35 -1.41
N GLU A 126 12.39 -7.98 -0.59
CA GLU A 126 13.58 -8.81 -0.36
C GLU A 126 13.18 -10.14 0.26
N ILE A 127 13.70 -11.25 -0.28
CA ILE A 127 13.45 -12.60 0.21
C ILE A 127 14.61 -12.99 1.12
N THR A 128 14.29 -13.28 2.37
CA THR A 128 15.26 -13.70 3.38
C THR A 128 14.88 -15.03 4.04
N THR A 129 13.63 -15.48 3.85
CA THR A 129 13.06 -16.66 4.48
C THR A 129 12.26 -17.52 3.50
N HIS A 130 12.19 -18.82 3.79
CA HIS A 130 11.37 -19.77 3.05
C HIS A 130 9.86 -19.46 3.08
N ASN A 131 9.38 -18.68 4.07
CA ASN A 131 7.96 -18.29 4.15
C ASN A 131 7.59 -17.26 3.06
N GLU A 132 8.51 -16.37 2.68
CA GLU A 132 8.29 -15.43 1.57
C GLU A 132 8.20 -16.19 0.24
N LEU A 133 9.07 -17.18 0.02
CA LEU A 133 8.99 -18.09 -1.13
C LEU A 133 7.65 -18.83 -1.19
N ARG A 134 7.18 -19.35 -0.03
CA ARG A 134 5.88 -20.02 0.10
C ARG A 134 4.70 -19.12 -0.27
N ASN A 135 4.80 -17.80 -0.14
CA ASN A 135 3.72 -16.88 -0.53
C ASN A 135 3.73 -16.61 -2.04
N ILE A 136 4.91 -16.63 -2.67
CA ILE A 136 5.08 -16.31 -4.08
C ILE A 136 4.77 -17.54 -4.97
N ILE A 137 5.38 -18.70 -4.67
CA ILE A 137 5.43 -19.87 -5.56
C ILE A 137 4.05 -20.52 -5.84
N PRO A 138 3.22 -20.87 -4.83
CA PRO A 138 1.99 -21.65 -5.02
C PRO A 138 1.02 -21.06 -6.05
N ASN A 139 0.39 -21.91 -6.86
CA ASN A 139 -0.62 -21.55 -7.85
C ASN A 139 -0.13 -20.50 -8.89
N SER A 140 1.18 -20.38 -9.08
CA SER A 140 1.74 -19.56 -10.15
C SER A 140 1.61 -20.30 -11.47
N HIS A 141 1.11 -19.61 -12.48
CA HIS A 141 0.92 -20.14 -13.83
C HIS A 141 2.15 -19.88 -14.69
N PHE A 142 2.84 -18.77 -14.40
CA PHE A 142 4.07 -18.37 -15.09
C PHE A 142 5.11 -17.86 -14.09
N TYR A 143 6.33 -17.67 -14.58
CA TYR A 143 7.44 -17.14 -13.82
C TYR A 143 8.19 -16.08 -14.63
N PHE A 144 8.89 -15.20 -13.92
CA PHE A 144 9.83 -14.26 -14.50
C PHE A 144 11.08 -14.19 -13.63
N PHE A 145 12.23 -14.30 -14.29
CA PHE A 145 13.55 -14.26 -13.67
C PHE A 145 14.36 -13.14 -14.29
N ASP A 146 14.94 -12.28 -13.45
CA ASP A 146 15.89 -11.26 -13.88
C ASP A 146 17.16 -11.36 -13.03
N LEU A 147 18.29 -11.38 -13.72
CA LEU A 147 19.64 -11.32 -13.16
C LEU A 147 20.53 -10.38 -13.98
N SER A 148 19.94 -9.44 -14.71
CA SER A 148 20.64 -8.51 -15.61
C SER A 148 21.63 -7.59 -14.90
N SER A 149 21.46 -7.38 -13.59
CA SER A 149 22.44 -6.64 -12.79
C SER A 149 23.63 -7.51 -12.35
N ILE A 150 23.65 -8.81 -12.60
CA ILE A 150 24.75 -9.67 -12.15
C ILE A 150 25.83 -9.70 -13.23
N THR A 151 26.95 -9.01 -12.97
CA THR A 151 28.05 -8.88 -13.94
C THR A 151 29.10 -9.99 -13.82
N ASP A 152 29.23 -10.59 -12.63
CA ASP A 152 30.12 -11.72 -12.38
C ASP A 152 29.56 -13.00 -13.03
N GLN A 153 30.35 -13.63 -13.90
CA GLN A 153 29.91 -14.77 -14.73
C GLN A 153 29.60 -16.01 -13.91
N ASP A 154 30.46 -16.36 -12.95
CA ASP A 154 30.28 -17.55 -12.13
C ASP A 154 29.07 -17.37 -11.22
N LEU A 155 28.88 -16.18 -10.65
CA LEU A 155 27.74 -15.86 -9.82
C LEU A 155 26.44 -15.85 -10.62
N SER A 156 26.46 -15.32 -11.84
CA SER A 156 25.34 -15.34 -12.79
C SER A 156 24.87 -16.77 -13.07
N ILE A 157 25.80 -17.70 -13.33
CA ILE A 157 25.49 -19.13 -13.54
C ILE A 157 24.86 -19.75 -12.27
N ASN A 158 25.48 -19.53 -11.11
CA ASN A 158 24.95 -20.07 -9.84
C ASN A 158 23.53 -19.56 -9.52
N ILE A 159 23.25 -18.30 -9.86
CA ILE A 159 21.92 -17.70 -9.68
C ILE A 159 20.92 -18.25 -10.69
N SER A 160 21.32 -18.47 -11.95
CA SER A 160 20.44 -19.11 -12.93
C SER A 160 20.09 -20.54 -12.54
N GLU A 161 21.03 -21.32 -12.00
CA GLU A 161 20.76 -22.67 -11.48
C GLU A 161 19.77 -22.64 -10.30
N PHE A 162 19.88 -21.63 -9.42
CA PHE A 162 18.89 -21.40 -8.38
C PHE A 162 17.50 -21.06 -8.94
N PHE A 163 17.43 -20.25 -10.01
CA PHE A 163 16.16 -19.97 -10.67
C PHE A 163 15.55 -21.19 -11.36
N ASP A 164 16.37 -22.08 -11.93
CA ASP A 164 15.92 -23.37 -12.44
C ASP A 164 15.34 -24.24 -11.31
N ASP A 165 16.01 -24.32 -10.15
CA ASP A 165 15.49 -25.02 -8.95
C ASP A 165 14.11 -24.45 -8.51
N VAL A 166 13.93 -23.13 -8.57
CA VAL A 166 12.66 -22.45 -8.23
C VAL A 166 11.58 -22.72 -9.28
N ARG A 167 11.95 -22.70 -10.56
CA ARG A 167 11.05 -23.02 -11.67
C ARG A 167 10.51 -24.44 -11.55
N ASP A 168 11.40 -25.41 -11.32
CA ASP A 168 11.01 -26.81 -11.15
C ASP A 168 10.00 -26.94 -10.00
N LEU A 169 10.23 -26.22 -8.89
CA LEU A 169 9.30 -26.20 -7.75
C LEU A 169 7.94 -25.57 -8.08
N ILE A 170 7.90 -24.54 -8.92
CA ILE A 170 6.65 -23.94 -9.43
C ILE A 170 5.89 -24.98 -10.27
N ASP A 171 6.58 -25.63 -11.19
CA ASP A 171 5.99 -26.58 -12.15
C ASP A 171 5.39 -27.81 -11.44
N ILE A 172 5.99 -28.26 -10.33
CA ILE A 172 5.53 -29.47 -9.59
C ILE A 172 4.80 -29.16 -8.28
N TYR A 173 4.50 -27.90 -7.97
CA TYR A 173 3.98 -27.49 -6.65
C TYR A 173 2.70 -28.25 -6.23
N SER A 174 1.82 -28.57 -7.18
CA SER A 174 0.56 -29.29 -6.90
C SER A 174 0.76 -30.76 -6.57
N ASP A 175 1.87 -31.35 -7.04
CA ASP A 175 2.10 -32.80 -7.00
C ASP A 175 3.17 -33.19 -5.97
N ILE A 176 3.87 -32.22 -5.39
CA ILE A 176 4.91 -32.45 -4.39
C ILE A 176 4.33 -32.70 -2.99
N GLU A 177 4.88 -33.71 -2.31
CA GLU A 177 4.55 -33.99 -0.91
C GLU A 177 4.92 -32.80 0.00
N ILE A 178 4.09 -32.53 1.01
CA ILE A 178 4.26 -31.39 1.94
C ILE A 178 5.66 -31.35 2.57
N SER A 179 6.21 -32.50 2.96
CA SER A 179 7.55 -32.60 3.53
C SER A 179 8.65 -32.24 2.54
N ASN A 180 8.53 -32.68 1.28
CA ASN A 180 9.50 -32.38 0.23
C ASN A 180 9.40 -30.91 -0.18
N TYR A 181 8.19 -30.37 -0.26
CA TYR A 181 7.97 -28.93 -0.49
C TYR A 181 8.69 -28.09 0.57
N GLN A 182 8.51 -28.41 1.86
CA GLN A 182 9.20 -27.71 2.94
C GLN A 182 10.74 -27.81 2.82
N ARG A 183 11.27 -28.99 2.48
CA ARG A 183 12.72 -29.18 2.29
C ARG A 183 13.25 -28.34 1.13
N TYR A 184 12.54 -28.28 0.01
CA TYR A 184 12.90 -27.45 -1.13
C TYR A 184 12.97 -25.97 -0.75
N LEU A 185 11.94 -25.44 -0.09
CA LEU A 185 11.95 -24.03 0.32
C LEU A 185 13.10 -23.71 1.28
N ILE A 186 13.43 -24.61 2.21
CA ILE A 186 14.59 -24.45 3.11
C ILE A 186 15.91 -24.47 2.32
N ARG A 187 16.03 -25.34 1.31
CA ARG A 187 17.21 -25.36 0.43
C ARG A 187 17.37 -24.03 -0.31
N CYS A 188 16.28 -23.51 -0.88
CA CYS A 188 16.27 -22.21 -1.54
C CYS A 188 16.68 -21.08 -0.58
N GLU A 189 16.16 -21.06 0.65
CA GLU A 189 16.58 -20.08 1.67
C GLU A 189 18.09 -20.15 1.95
N ASN A 190 18.67 -21.35 2.02
CA ASN A 190 20.10 -21.51 2.23
C ASN A 190 20.92 -21.01 1.03
N GLN A 191 20.48 -21.26 -0.20
CA GLN A 191 21.12 -20.69 -1.41
C GLN A 191 21.07 -19.16 -1.38
N ILE A 192 19.91 -18.57 -1.04
CA ILE A 192 19.75 -17.11 -0.88
C ILE A 192 20.75 -16.56 0.15
N LYS A 193 20.94 -17.24 1.30
CA LYS A 193 21.93 -16.84 2.29
C LYS A 193 23.36 -16.87 1.74
N GLU A 194 23.72 -17.83 0.90
CA GLU A 194 25.03 -17.85 0.26
C GLU A 194 25.21 -16.69 -0.75
N PHE A 195 24.16 -16.32 -1.49
CA PHE A 195 24.19 -15.14 -2.36
C PHE A 195 24.32 -13.84 -1.56
N ASN A 196 23.60 -13.72 -0.44
CA ASN A 196 23.68 -12.56 0.46
C ASN A 196 25.10 -12.36 1.00
N LYS A 197 25.83 -13.44 1.31
CA LYS A 197 27.25 -13.35 1.72
C LYS A 197 28.16 -12.82 0.61
N LYS A 198 27.79 -13.02 -0.65
CA LYS A 198 28.47 -12.49 -1.83
C LYS A 198 27.97 -11.09 -2.22
N GLY A 199 27.10 -10.48 -1.41
CA GLY A 199 26.55 -9.14 -1.64
C GLY A 199 25.34 -9.10 -2.57
N ILE A 200 24.85 -10.23 -3.06
CA ILE A 200 23.68 -10.29 -3.95
C ILE A 200 22.43 -10.55 -3.14
N LYS A 201 21.37 -9.77 -3.43
CA LYS A 201 20.07 -9.92 -2.80
C LYS A 201 19.06 -10.50 -3.77
N ILE A 202 18.17 -11.35 -3.27
CA ILE A 202 17.06 -11.91 -4.04
C ILE A 202 15.78 -11.20 -3.64
N PHE A 203 15.02 -10.73 -4.61
CA PHE A 203 13.73 -10.07 -4.44
C PHE A 203 12.63 -10.87 -5.15
N GLY A 204 11.39 -10.79 -4.68
CA GLY A 204 10.27 -11.40 -5.40
C GLY A 204 8.90 -10.85 -5.06
N LYS A 205 7.95 -11.16 -5.94
CA LYS A 205 6.53 -10.81 -5.80
C LYS A 205 5.66 -11.78 -6.60
N GLY A 206 4.54 -12.19 -6.03
CA GLY A 206 3.45 -12.80 -6.80
C GLY A 206 2.59 -11.70 -7.42
N LEU A 207 2.44 -11.69 -8.73
CA LEU A 207 1.63 -10.72 -9.46
C LEU A 207 0.45 -11.43 -10.14
N ILE A 208 -0.74 -10.86 -10.09
CA ILE A 208 -1.87 -11.32 -10.89
C ILE A 208 -2.02 -10.39 -12.08
N ARG A 209 -2.02 -10.94 -13.30
CA ARG A 209 -2.31 -10.22 -14.53
C ARG A 209 -3.40 -10.91 -15.31
N LYS A 210 -4.18 -10.10 -16.01
CA LYS A 210 -5.19 -10.57 -16.93
C LYS A 210 -4.57 -10.79 -18.29
N TYR A 211 -4.75 -11.99 -18.84
CA TYR A 211 -4.34 -12.30 -20.20
C TYR A 211 -5.53 -12.85 -20.98
N THR A 212 -5.54 -12.51 -22.27
CA THR A 212 -6.42 -13.12 -23.26
C THR A 212 -5.54 -13.96 -24.17
N PHE A 213 -5.73 -15.28 -24.16
CA PHE A 213 -5.10 -16.18 -25.11
C PHE A 213 -6.10 -16.53 -26.21
N LEU A 214 -5.62 -16.75 -27.43
CA LEU A 214 -6.43 -17.05 -28.63
C LEU A 214 -7.75 -17.81 -28.33
N ASN A 215 -8.89 -17.13 -28.46
CA ASN A 215 -10.25 -17.64 -28.23
C ASN A 215 -10.60 -18.10 -26.79
N ILE A 216 -9.80 -17.74 -25.80
CA ILE A 216 -10.07 -17.94 -24.37
C ILE A 216 -10.46 -16.58 -23.76
N PRO A 217 -11.57 -16.50 -22.99
CA PRO A 217 -11.92 -15.29 -22.27
C PRO A 217 -10.78 -14.81 -21.37
N GLU A 218 -10.69 -13.49 -21.21
CA GLU A 218 -9.74 -12.88 -20.28
C GLU A 218 -9.81 -13.54 -18.90
N SER A 219 -8.67 -14.04 -18.43
CA SER A 219 -8.56 -14.75 -17.16
C SER A 219 -7.39 -14.22 -16.34
N ASP A 220 -7.50 -14.37 -15.01
CA ASP A 220 -6.45 -13.99 -14.07
C ASP A 220 -5.35 -15.07 -14.04
N TYR A 221 -4.12 -14.68 -14.32
CA TYR A 221 -2.94 -15.54 -14.23
C TYR A 221 -1.99 -14.99 -13.19
N LYS A 222 -1.59 -15.87 -12.26
CA LYS A 222 -0.56 -15.56 -11.27
C LYS A 222 0.83 -15.78 -11.88
N ILE A 223 1.72 -14.82 -11.71
CA ILE A 223 3.11 -14.82 -12.15
C ILE A 223 4.00 -14.76 -10.90
N ALA A 224 4.94 -15.69 -10.77
CA ALA A 224 5.99 -15.64 -9.77
C ALA A 224 7.19 -14.85 -10.30
N MET A 225 7.42 -13.67 -9.75
CA MET A 225 8.50 -12.79 -10.19
C MET A 225 9.66 -12.87 -9.21
N PHE A 226 10.87 -13.12 -9.71
CA PHE A 226 12.10 -13.14 -8.93
C PHE A 226 13.21 -12.35 -9.61
N VAL A 227 13.94 -11.56 -8.84
CA VAL A 227 15.03 -10.72 -9.33
C VAL A 227 16.24 -10.88 -8.41
N ALA A 228 17.37 -11.27 -8.98
CA ALA A 228 18.66 -11.25 -8.30
C ALA A 228 19.32 -9.91 -8.60
N PHE A 229 19.65 -9.16 -7.55
CA PHE A 229 20.15 -7.80 -7.68
C PHE A 229 21.47 -7.59 -6.94
N ASP A 230 22.42 -6.95 -7.61
CA ASP A 230 23.66 -6.45 -7.03
C ASP A 230 23.46 -4.99 -6.57
N PRO A 231 23.35 -4.72 -5.26
CA PRO A 231 23.14 -3.38 -4.73
C PRO A 231 24.27 -2.40 -5.07
N SER A 232 25.46 -2.89 -5.43
CA SER A 232 26.61 -2.04 -5.78
C SER A 232 26.45 -1.33 -7.13
N ILE A 233 25.65 -1.88 -8.05
CA ILE A 233 25.46 -1.32 -9.40
C ILE A 233 24.52 -0.13 -9.38
N ASN A 234 23.41 -0.24 -8.64
CA ASN A 234 22.45 0.86 -8.50
C ASN A 234 21.76 0.80 -7.13
N PRO A 235 22.38 1.35 -6.09
CA PRO A 235 21.85 1.29 -4.72
C PRO A 235 20.52 2.06 -4.57
N GLN A 236 20.25 3.03 -5.44
CA GLN A 236 19.02 3.84 -5.38
C GLN A 236 17.77 3.05 -5.78
N SER A 237 17.93 1.93 -6.50
CA SER A 237 16.82 1.04 -6.85
C SER A 237 16.23 0.31 -5.63
N ILE A 238 16.95 0.29 -4.50
CA ILE A 238 16.51 -0.34 -3.26
C ILE A 238 16.13 0.74 -2.23
N GLN A 239 14.90 0.68 -1.72
CA GLN A 239 14.43 1.50 -0.61
C GLN A 239 13.69 0.62 0.38
N GLU A 240 14.03 0.70 1.67
CA GLU A 240 13.36 -0.06 2.74
C GLU A 240 13.26 -1.58 2.47
N ASN A 241 14.35 -2.20 1.97
CA ASN A 241 14.39 -3.61 1.56
C ASN A 241 13.41 -3.99 0.44
N LYS A 242 13.02 -3.01 -0.39
CA LYS A 242 12.21 -3.22 -1.58
C LYS A 242 12.97 -2.80 -2.82
N LEU A 243 12.91 -3.63 -3.86
CA LEU A 243 13.48 -3.33 -5.17
C LEU A 243 12.39 -2.78 -6.10
N THR A 244 12.65 -1.65 -6.74
CA THR A 244 11.77 -1.12 -7.79
C THR A 244 12.31 -1.53 -9.16
N VAL A 245 11.51 -2.26 -9.93
CA VAL A 245 11.84 -2.66 -11.31
C VAL A 245 10.80 -2.14 -12.29
N LYS A 246 11.23 -1.79 -13.50
CA LYS A 246 10.33 -1.47 -14.61
C LYS A 246 10.25 -2.68 -15.54
N LEU A 247 9.07 -3.26 -15.69
CA LEU A 247 8.85 -4.34 -16.65
C LEU A 247 8.72 -3.79 -18.08
N PRO A 248 9.14 -4.54 -19.12
CA PRO A 248 8.92 -4.17 -20.52
C PRO A 248 7.45 -3.87 -20.83
N GLU A 249 7.12 -2.90 -21.69
CA GLU A 249 5.71 -2.54 -21.96
C GLU A 249 4.88 -3.71 -22.51
N ASP A 250 5.53 -4.62 -23.22
CA ASP A 250 5.02 -5.86 -23.80
C ASP A 250 5.23 -7.08 -22.91
N PHE A 251 5.45 -6.89 -21.59
CA PHE A 251 5.73 -7.99 -20.65
C PHE A 251 4.70 -9.12 -20.76
N ASN A 252 5.15 -10.20 -21.40
CA ASN A 252 4.44 -11.44 -21.55
C ASN A 252 5.29 -12.52 -20.86
N PRO A 253 4.78 -13.17 -19.80
CA PRO A 253 5.56 -14.14 -19.05
C PRO A 253 5.77 -15.45 -19.83
N MET A 254 5.21 -15.57 -21.04
CA MET A 254 5.52 -16.64 -21.99
C MET A 254 6.61 -16.29 -23.02
N GLY A 255 7.13 -15.05 -23.02
CA GLY A 255 8.10 -14.55 -24.00
C GLY A 255 7.82 -13.11 -24.39
#